data_AF-C1N7E8-F1
#
_entry.id   AF-C1N7E8-F1
#
_cell.length_a   1.000
_cell.length_b   1.000
_cell.length_c   1.000
_cell.angle_alpha   90.00
_cell.angle_beta   90.00
_cell.angle_gamma   90.00
#
_symmetry.space_group_name_H-M   'P 1'
#
loop_
_entity.id
_entity.type
_entity.pdbx_description
1 polymer ?
#
loop_
_entity_poly.entity_id
_entity_poly.type
_entity_poly.pdbx_seq_one_letter_code
_entity_poly.pdbx_strand_id
1 'polypeptide(L)'
;NNDLEMDDREEIRPEPGFVVKTIDDAGRKIFVNLPPDVETALANLDDPTQTQKLRFPLSVSEGRNELDKSGAPCTVYDAVFNDDVVKQAIAFRRLKVFLVELCLQWVSQKY
;
A
#
# COMPACT_ATOMS: atom_id res chain seq x y z
N ASN A 1 42.56 6.64 3.44
CA ASN A 1 41.15 7.05 3.28
C ASN A 1 40.32 5.80 3.13
N ASN A 2 39.65 5.40 4.19
CA ASN A 2 38.68 4.31 4.15
C ASN A 2 37.41 4.89 4.78
N ASP A 3 36.71 5.71 4.00
CA ASP A 3 35.40 6.23 4.35
C ASP A 3 34.42 5.06 4.27
N LEU A 4 34.19 4.43 5.43
CA LEU A 4 33.06 3.54 5.62
C LEU A 4 31.83 4.44 5.60
N GLU A 5 31.19 4.55 4.43
CA GLU A 5 29.84 5.10 4.32
C GLU A 5 28.96 4.33 5.32
N MET A 6 28.58 5.00 6.41
CA MET A 6 27.54 4.49 7.30
C MET A 6 26.25 4.46 6.48
N ASP A 7 25.75 3.25 6.20
CA ASP A 7 24.41 3.05 5.64
C ASP A 7 23.40 3.58 6.65
N ASP A 8 22.90 4.80 6.40
CA ASP A 8 21.92 5.51 7.24
C ASP A 8 20.47 5.13 6.89
N ARG A 9 20.29 4.08 6.07
CA ARG A 9 18.98 3.54 5.75
C ARG A 9 18.39 2.83 6.96
N GLU A 10 17.20 3.27 7.35
CA GLU A 10 16.39 2.58 8.34
C GLU A 10 15.55 1.50 7.65
N GLU A 11 15.74 0.24 8.02
CA GLU A 11 14.88 -0.86 7.56
C GLU A 11 13.57 -0.83 8.36
N ILE A 12 12.46 -0.61 7.67
CA ILE A 12 11.13 -0.65 8.27
C ILE A 12 10.49 -1.99 7.93
N ARG A 13 10.04 -2.72 8.96
CA ARG A 13 9.25 -3.95 8.82
C ARG A 13 7.78 -3.62 9.09
N PRO A 14 6.92 -3.53 8.06
CA PRO A 14 5.52 -3.23 8.27
C PRO A 14 4.81 -4.39 8.98
N GLU A 15 3.90 -4.07 9.89
CA GLU A 15 3.02 -5.05 10.52
C GLU A 15 1.99 -5.58 9.50
N PRO A 16 1.78 -6.91 9.42
CA PRO A 16 0.81 -7.49 8.49
C PRO A 16 -0.61 -6.98 8.74
N GLY A 17 -1.31 -6.65 7.65
CA GLY A 17 -2.71 -6.24 7.70
C GLY A 17 -3.60 -6.99 6.72
N PHE A 18 -4.26 -6.25 5.83
CA PHE A 18 -5.14 -6.83 4.81
C PHE A 18 -4.56 -6.62 3.40
N VAL A 19 -5.06 -7.40 2.44
CA VAL A 19 -4.51 -7.45 1.09
C VAL A 19 -5.55 -6.99 0.09
N VAL A 20 -5.19 -6.00 -0.73
CA VAL A 20 -5.97 -5.62 -1.91
C VAL A 20 -5.48 -6.43 -3.09
N LYS A 21 -6.38 -7.22 -3.67
CA LYS A 21 -6.13 -7.97 -4.91
C LYS A 21 -6.72 -7.22 -6.10
N THR A 22 -5.93 -7.02 -7.14
CA THR A 22 -6.37 -6.47 -8.42
C THR A 22 -5.71 -7.20 -9.59
N ILE A 23 -6.05 -6.80 -10.81
CA ILE A 23 -5.45 -7.27 -12.06
C ILE A 23 -5.01 -6.02 -12.83
N ASP A 24 -3.80 -6.06 -13.39
CA ASP A 24 -3.30 -4.98 -14.24
C ASP A 24 -3.81 -5.09 -15.69
N ASP A 25 -3.51 -4.11 -16.52
CA ASP A 25 -3.94 -4.07 -17.93
C ASP A 25 -3.41 -5.26 -18.77
N ALA A 26 -2.35 -5.93 -18.29
CA ALA A 26 -1.77 -7.11 -18.94
C ALA A 26 -2.37 -8.44 -18.42
N GLY A 27 -3.35 -8.39 -17.51
CA GLY A 27 -4.00 -9.58 -16.94
C GLY A 27 -3.22 -10.22 -15.79
N ARG A 28 -2.15 -9.59 -15.27
CA ARG A 28 -1.35 -10.11 -14.16
C ARG A 28 -2.04 -9.79 -12.83
N LYS A 29 -2.05 -10.78 -11.92
CA LYS A 29 -2.57 -10.61 -10.57
C LYS A 29 -1.59 -9.77 -9.74
N ILE A 30 -2.09 -8.68 -9.17
CA ILE A 30 -1.35 -7.81 -8.27
C ILE A 30 -1.97 -7.87 -6.89
N PHE A 31 -1.13 -8.00 -5.87
CA PHE A 31 -1.52 -7.95 -4.46
C PHE A 31 -0.78 -6.80 -3.78
N VAL A 32 -1.51 -5.97 -3.06
CA VAL A 32 -0.96 -4.86 -2.28
C VAL A 32 -1.27 -5.11 -0.81
N ASN A 33 -0.22 -5.26 0.00
CA ASN A 33 -0.34 -5.40 1.44
C ASN A 33 -0.51 -4.02 2.08
N LEU A 34 -1.53 -3.89 2.90
CA LEU A 34 -1.86 -2.68 3.62
C LEU A 34 -2.04 -2.99 5.11
N PRO A 35 -1.84 -2.01 6.02
CA PRO A 35 -1.98 -2.22 7.47
C PRO A 35 -3.38 -2.71 7.90
N PRO A 36 -3.53 -3.42 9.04
CA PRO A 36 -4.78 -4.09 9.46
C PRO A 36 -5.93 -3.10 9.71
N ASP A 37 -5.54 -1.93 10.20
CA ASP A 37 -6.32 -0.72 10.36
C ASP A 37 -7.07 -0.28 9.07
N VAL A 38 -6.46 -0.61 7.93
CA VAL A 38 -6.99 -0.38 6.59
C VAL A 38 -7.95 -1.52 6.15
N GLU A 39 -8.40 -2.43 7.02
CA GLU A 39 -9.58 -3.28 6.75
C GLU A 39 -10.86 -2.73 7.39
N THR A 40 -10.86 -2.52 8.71
CA THR A 40 -12.01 -2.08 9.53
C THR A 40 -12.79 -0.90 8.94
N ALA A 41 -12.11 0.22 8.68
CA ALA A 41 -12.80 1.35 8.05
C ALA A 41 -13.44 1.03 6.69
N LEU A 42 -12.91 0.16 5.82
CA LEU A 42 -13.43 -0.11 4.48
C LEU A 42 -14.84 -0.75 4.50
N ALA A 43 -15.35 -1.19 5.64
CA ALA A 43 -16.71 -1.68 5.77
C ALA A 43 -17.79 -0.56 5.82
N ASN A 44 -17.41 0.71 6.06
CA ASN A 44 -18.34 1.78 6.50
C ASN A 44 -18.36 3.08 5.62
N LEU A 45 -18.49 3.08 4.27
CA LEU A 45 -18.54 4.37 3.47
C LEU A 45 -19.86 4.33 2.75
N ASP A 46 -20.41 5.53 2.65
CA ASP A 46 -21.60 5.78 1.88
C ASP A 46 -21.32 6.49 0.54
N ASP A 47 -20.11 7.00 0.24
CA ASP A 47 -19.80 7.59 -1.09
C ASP A 47 -18.28 7.82 -1.39
N PRO A 48 -17.72 7.27 -2.48
CA PRO A 48 -16.32 7.43 -2.90
C PRO A 48 -15.97 8.71 -3.72
N THR A 49 -16.93 9.57 -4.08
CA THR A 49 -16.71 10.57 -5.16
C THR A 49 -16.21 11.97 -4.75
N GLN A 50 -15.99 12.26 -3.46
CA GLN A 50 -15.50 13.58 -3.01
C GLN A 50 -13.98 13.60 -2.77
N THR A 51 -13.20 14.12 -3.72
CA THR A 51 -11.74 14.27 -3.60
C THR A 51 -11.30 15.65 -3.07
N GLN A 52 -10.80 15.71 -1.83
CA GLN A 52 -9.89 16.77 -1.36
C GLN A 52 -8.44 16.39 -1.69
N LYS A 53 -7.59 17.36 -2.05
CA LYS A 53 -6.16 17.13 -2.35
C LYS A 53 -5.35 17.05 -1.06
N LEU A 54 -5.12 15.84 -0.57
CA LEU A 54 -4.24 15.55 0.56
C LEU A 54 -2.91 14.99 0.05
N ARG A 55 -1.78 15.31 0.70
CA ARG A 55 -0.46 14.74 0.40
C ARG A 55 -0.02 13.87 1.56
N PHE A 56 0.21 12.58 1.31
CA PHE A 56 0.73 11.64 2.29
C PHE A 56 2.10 11.12 1.85
N PRO A 57 3.11 11.12 2.73
CA PRO A 57 4.32 10.36 2.51
C PRO A 57 3.98 8.87 2.38
N LEU A 58 4.40 8.27 1.27
CA LEU A 58 4.16 6.86 0.94
C LEU A 58 5.49 6.24 0.49
N SER A 59 5.85 5.12 1.12
CA SER A 59 6.96 4.27 0.70
C SER A 59 6.40 2.95 0.19
N VAL A 60 6.74 2.56 -1.04
CA VAL A 60 6.30 1.28 -1.62
C VAL A 60 7.52 0.47 -2.01
N SER A 61 7.51 -0.82 -1.66
CA SER A 61 8.60 -1.76 -1.97
C SER A 61 8.77 -1.96 -3.49
N GLU A 62 9.84 -2.64 -3.87
CA GLU A 62 9.90 -3.26 -5.19
C GLU A 62 8.89 -4.40 -5.30
N GLY A 63 8.48 -4.71 -6.54
CA GLY A 63 7.55 -5.79 -6.82
C GLY A 63 8.22 -7.14 -6.64
N ARG A 64 7.65 -7.99 -5.78
CA ARG A 64 8.13 -9.36 -5.55
C ARG A 64 7.24 -10.35 -6.29
N ASN A 65 7.85 -11.31 -6.99
CA ASN A 65 7.10 -12.41 -7.59
C ASN A 65 6.82 -13.49 -6.53
N GLU A 66 5.55 -13.79 -6.33
CA GLU A 66 5.07 -14.82 -5.40
C GLU A 66 4.03 -15.71 -6.08
N LEU A 67 3.57 -16.73 -5.36
CA LEU A 67 2.45 -17.58 -5.77
C LEU A 67 1.24 -17.23 -4.92
N ASP A 68 0.09 -17.07 -5.58
CA ASP A 68 -1.18 -16.92 -4.88
C ASP A 68 -1.63 -18.23 -4.23
N LYS A 69 -2.75 -18.19 -3.49
CA LYS A 69 -3.32 -19.36 -2.80
C LYS A 69 -3.64 -20.55 -3.74
N SER A 70 -3.76 -20.32 -5.05
CA SER A 70 -3.99 -21.35 -6.07
C SER A 70 -2.71 -21.85 -6.76
N GLY A 71 -1.54 -21.33 -6.36
CA GLY A 71 -0.25 -21.63 -6.98
C GLY A 71 0.01 -20.86 -8.27
N ALA A 72 -0.82 -19.86 -8.60
CA ALA A 72 -0.63 -19.04 -9.78
C ALA A 72 0.34 -17.88 -9.48
N PRO A 73 1.23 -17.50 -10.41
CA PRO A 73 2.17 -16.41 -10.21
C PRO A 73 1.44 -15.07 -10.02
N CYS A 74 1.96 -14.25 -9.10
CA CYS A 74 1.48 -12.90 -8.84
C CYS A 74 2.64 -11.98 -8.43
N THR A 75 2.38 -10.68 -8.47
CA THR A 75 3.33 -9.67 -7.97
C THR A 75 2.78 -9.01 -6.72
N VAL A 76 3.62 -8.92 -5.68
CA VAL A 76 3.29 -8.36 -4.37
C VAL A 76 4.09 -7.08 -4.13
N TYR A 77 3.40 -6.05 -3.64
CA TYR A 77 4.00 -4.80 -3.18
C TYR A 77 3.59 -4.53 -1.74
N ASP A 78 4.52 -4.04 -0.93
CA ASP A 78 4.23 -3.53 0.42
C ASP A 78 4.20 -2.01 0.38
N ALA A 79 3.13 -1.42 0.92
CA ALA A 79 2.98 0.02 1.03
C ALA A 79 3.00 0.46 2.50
N VAL A 80 3.89 1.40 2.82
CA VAL A 80 4.10 1.94 4.16
C VAL A 80 3.71 3.41 4.18
N PHE A 81 2.91 3.77 5.17
CA PHE A 81 2.51 5.14 5.49
C PHE A 81 2.96 5.49 6.92
N ASN A 82 2.93 6.77 7.25
CA ASN A 82 3.05 7.19 8.64
C ASN A 82 1.89 6.61 9.49
N ASP A 83 2.20 6.08 10.67
CA ASP A 83 1.23 5.42 11.55
C ASP A 83 0.03 6.29 11.90
N ASP A 84 0.20 7.60 12.08
CA ASP A 84 -0.92 8.47 12.44
C ASP A 84 -1.88 8.67 11.27
N VAL A 85 -1.37 8.62 10.03
CA VAL A 85 -2.20 8.60 8.81
C VAL A 85 -2.98 7.30 8.73
N VAL A 86 -2.34 6.17 9.05
CA VAL A 86 -3.00 4.86 9.12
C VAL A 86 -4.09 4.86 10.19
N LYS A 87 -3.79 5.33 11.41
CA LYS A 87 -4.75 5.47 12.52
C LYS A 87 -5.93 6.36 12.14
N GLN A 88 -5.70 7.50 11.48
CA GLN A 88 -6.78 8.36 11.00
C GLN A 88 -7.59 7.68 9.90
N ALA A 89 -6.96 6.90 9.01
CA ALA A 89 -7.67 6.14 7.99
C ALA A 89 -8.59 5.05 8.60
N ILE A 90 -8.31 4.54 9.80
CA ILE A 90 -9.23 3.67 10.57
C ILE A 90 -10.53 4.42 10.89
N ALA A 91 -10.42 5.67 11.32
CA ALA A 91 -11.57 6.47 11.74
C ALA A 91 -12.33 7.06 10.55
N PHE A 92 -11.65 7.34 9.43
CA PHE A 92 -12.20 8.05 8.28
C PHE A 92 -12.10 7.22 7.00
N ARG A 93 -13.18 6.52 6.62
CA ARG A 93 -13.15 5.63 5.45
C ARG A 93 -12.88 6.32 4.12
N ARG A 94 -13.22 7.61 3.95
CA ARG A 94 -12.82 8.38 2.76
C ARG A 94 -11.32 8.52 2.63
N LEU A 95 -10.63 8.86 3.72
CA LEU A 95 -9.17 8.94 3.75
C LEU A 95 -8.55 7.58 3.39
N LYS A 96 -9.15 6.51 3.88
CA LYS A 96 -8.70 5.16 3.62
C LYS A 96 -8.78 4.72 2.15
N VAL A 97 -9.92 4.92 1.48
CA VAL A 97 -10.04 4.63 0.05
C VAL A 97 -9.04 5.47 -0.75
N PHE A 98 -8.85 6.73 -0.35
CA PHE A 98 -7.83 7.57 -0.93
C PHE A 98 -6.41 7.01 -0.76
N LEU A 99 -6.05 6.43 0.39
CA LEU A 99 -4.73 5.78 0.57
C LEU A 99 -4.55 4.56 -0.34
N VAL A 100 -5.60 3.75 -0.53
CA VAL A 100 -5.57 2.60 -1.46
C VAL A 100 -5.38 3.07 -2.89
N GLU A 101 -6.15 4.08 -3.31
CA GLU A 101 -6.02 4.69 -4.64
C GLU A 101 -4.62 5.28 -4.83
N LEU A 102 -4.06 5.93 -3.82
CA LEU A 102 -2.70 6.48 -3.85
C LEU A 102 -1.65 5.37 -4.04
N CYS A 103 -1.79 4.22 -3.37
CA CYS A 103 -0.90 3.07 -3.58
C CYS A 103 -0.99 2.53 -5.00
N LEU A 104 -2.21 2.33 -5.52
CA LEU A 104 -2.44 1.81 -6.87
C LEU A 104 -1.89 2.77 -7.93
N GLN A 105 -2.13 4.07 -7.75
CA GLN A 105 -1.58 5.11 -8.62
C GLN A 105 -0.06 5.13 -8.59
N TRP A 106 0.56 4.95 -7.43
CA TRP A 106 2.01 4.91 -7.32
C TRP A 106 2.59 3.70 -8.06
N VAL A 107 2.02 2.50 -7.84
CA VAL A 107 2.46 1.27 -8.53
C VAL A 107 2.33 1.43 -10.04
N SER A 108 1.19 1.95 -10.51
CA SER A 108 0.93 2.18 -11.94
C SER A 108 1.80 3.27 -12.58
N GLN A 109 2.30 4.24 -11.82
CA GLN A 109 3.19 5.28 -12.34
C GLN A 109 4.65 4.82 -12.40
N LYS A 110 5.06 3.98 -11.45
CA LYS A 110 6.45 3.52 -11.36
C LYS A 110 6.73 2.29 -12.23
N TYR A 111 5.72 1.44 -12.48
CA TYR A 111 5.83 0.18 -13.21
C TYR A 111 4.69 0.01 -14.22
#